data_AF-A0AAW1D7R9-F1
#
_entry.id   AF-A0AAW1D7R9-F1
#
_cell.length_a   1.000
_cell.length_b   1.000
_cell.length_c   1.000
_cell.angle_alpha   90.00
_cell.angle_beta   90.00
_cell.angle_gamma   90.00
#
_symmetry.space_group_name_H-M   'P 1'
#
loop_
_entity.id
_entity.type
_entity.pdbx_description
1 polymer ?
#
loop_
_entity_poly.entity_id
_entity_poly.type
_entity_poly.pdbx_seq_one_letter_code
_entity_poly.pdbx_strand_id
1 'polypeptide(L)'
;MNEFWRYTAGTFLVFIMTSSSIIIYASCALFQFIFTFQISPYLKILQNRLETKGTADKTIYQNHKIVIQFLQDYNEIFSGQLLVEIMLASLYPCGFGYTLIKGLKNNDPPPLDTYLALILCFFGPFSMYYCGQEISTQMERLHESSYMSKWYEEKPKVRRDLYTMMLITIRPLTLNYRLFITFDLKCGTTIVQGIYSYLMMINNFETAD
;
A
#
# COMPACT_ATOMS: atom_id res chain seq x y z
N MET A 1 -48.63 -0.97 4.08
CA MET A 1 -48.01 -2.27 3.72
C MET A 1 -46.98 -2.14 2.58
N ASN A 2 -47.29 -1.44 1.48
CA ASN A 2 -46.34 -1.25 0.37
C ASN A 2 -45.08 -0.43 0.73
N GLU A 3 -45.18 0.56 1.62
CA GLU A 3 -44.00 1.31 2.09
C GLU A 3 -43.08 0.48 2.99
N PHE A 4 -43.64 -0.39 3.83
CA PHE A 4 -42.86 -1.31 4.66
C PHE A 4 -42.03 -2.26 3.80
N TRP A 5 -42.63 -2.87 2.76
CA TRP A 5 -41.93 -3.74 1.82
C TRP A 5 -40.86 -3.02 1.00
N ARG A 6 -41.08 -1.73 0.65
CA ARG A 6 -40.05 -0.90 -0.02
C ARG A 6 -38.88 -0.60 0.90
N TYR A 7 -39.14 -0.27 2.16
CA TYR A 7 -38.11 0.00 3.15
C TYR A 7 -37.27 -1.24 3.47
N THR A 8 -37.92 -2.40 3.72
CA THR A 8 -37.22 -3.65 4.01
C THR A 8 -36.44 -4.18 2.81
N ALA A 9 -36.96 -4.04 1.59
CA ALA A 9 -36.21 -4.37 0.39
C ALA A 9 -34.98 -3.45 0.21
N GLY A 10 -35.11 -2.15 0.53
CA GLY A 10 -34.01 -1.20 0.49
C GLY A 10 -32.91 -1.51 1.50
N THR A 11 -33.26 -1.80 2.76
CA THR A 11 -32.28 -2.15 3.80
C THR A 11 -31.56 -3.46 3.48
N PHE A 12 -32.26 -4.45 2.94
CA PHE A 12 -31.66 -5.71 2.49
C PHE A 12 -30.68 -5.50 1.32
N LEU A 13 -31.03 -4.66 0.35
CA LEU A 13 -30.12 -4.30 -0.75
C LEU A 13 -28.85 -3.61 -0.24
N VAL A 14 -28.98 -2.64 0.67
CA VAL A 14 -27.82 -1.95 1.27
C VAL A 14 -26.93 -2.95 2.00
N PHE A 15 -27.51 -3.87 2.77
CA PHE A 15 -26.76 -4.92 3.46
C PHE A 15 -25.97 -5.82 2.50
N ILE A 16 -26.56 -6.20 1.36
CA ILE A 16 -25.85 -6.97 0.32
C ILE A 16 -24.70 -6.16 -0.29
N MET A 17 -24.92 -4.87 -0.58
CA MET A 17 -23.90 -4.01 -1.17
C MET A 17 -22.73 -3.73 -0.21
N THR A 18 -22.99 -3.51 1.07
CA THR A 18 -21.94 -3.27 2.07
C THR A 18 -21.14 -4.54 2.34
N SER A 19 -21.81 -5.69 2.50
CA SER A 19 -21.13 -6.97 2.72
C SER A 19 -20.26 -7.37 1.53
N SER A 20 -20.75 -7.22 0.29
CA SER A 20 -19.95 -7.49 -0.91
C SER A 20 -18.74 -6.57 -1.03
N SER A 21 -18.88 -5.29 -0.70
CA SER A 21 -17.76 -4.33 -0.72
C SER A 21 -16.67 -4.69 0.29
N ILE A 22 -17.06 -5.09 1.51
CA ILE A 22 -16.12 -5.55 2.55
C ILE A 22 -15.36 -6.80 2.10
N ILE A 23 -16.06 -7.76 1.47
CA ILE A 23 -15.43 -9.01 0.99
C ILE A 23 -14.41 -8.72 -0.13
N ILE A 24 -14.76 -7.85 -1.09
CA ILE A 24 -13.85 -7.45 -2.16
C ILE A 24 -12.62 -6.77 -1.57
N TYR A 25 -12.81 -5.81 -0.67
CA TYR A 25 -11.72 -5.10 -0.01
C TYR A 25 -10.78 -6.05 0.75
N ALA A 26 -11.35 -6.95 1.58
CA ALA A 26 -10.58 -7.92 2.35
C ALA A 26 -9.79 -8.87 1.43
N SER A 27 -10.41 -9.32 0.33
CA SER A 27 -9.76 -10.21 -0.63
C SER A 27 -8.59 -9.53 -1.32
N CYS A 28 -8.76 -8.28 -1.74
CA CYS A 28 -7.68 -7.51 -2.35
C CYS A 28 -6.57 -7.20 -1.34
N ALA A 29 -6.90 -6.80 -0.11
CA ALA A 29 -5.91 -6.55 0.93
C ALA A 29 -5.08 -7.82 1.23
N LEU A 30 -5.74 -8.98 1.39
CA LEU A 30 -5.05 -10.26 1.58
C LEU A 30 -4.13 -10.60 0.40
N PHE A 31 -4.59 -10.37 -0.83
CA PHE A 31 -3.75 -10.57 -2.02
C PHE A 31 -2.49 -9.71 -1.98
N GLN A 32 -2.61 -8.41 -1.64
CA GLN A 32 -1.48 -7.50 -1.53
C GLN A 32 -0.49 -7.95 -0.44
N PHE A 33 -0.99 -8.38 0.72
CA PHE A 33 -0.16 -8.93 1.79
C PHE A 33 0.59 -10.20 1.36
N ILE A 34 -0.10 -11.15 0.75
CA ILE A 34 0.51 -12.39 0.25
C ILE A 34 1.56 -12.05 -0.78
N PHE A 35 1.26 -11.14 -1.71
CA PHE A 35 2.20 -10.69 -2.73
C PHE A 35 3.48 -10.12 -2.12
N THR A 36 3.37 -9.16 -1.19
CA THR A 36 4.54 -8.57 -0.51
C THR A 36 5.33 -9.63 0.25
N PHE A 37 4.64 -10.55 0.95
CA PHE A 37 5.28 -11.62 1.70
C PHE A 37 6.02 -12.62 0.80
N GLN A 38 5.57 -12.84 -0.44
CA GLN A 38 6.26 -13.71 -1.40
C GLN A 38 7.44 -13.02 -2.07
N ILE A 39 7.28 -11.74 -2.43
CA ILE A 39 8.32 -10.97 -3.13
C ILE A 39 9.52 -10.68 -2.22
N SER A 40 9.29 -10.33 -0.95
CA SER A 40 10.38 -9.94 -0.04
C SER A 40 11.45 -11.05 0.16
N PRO A 41 11.09 -12.32 0.47
CA PRO A 41 12.05 -13.43 0.52
C PRO A 41 12.71 -13.71 -0.83
N TYR A 42 11.96 -13.62 -1.92
CA TYR A 42 12.51 -13.88 -3.26
C TYR A 42 13.59 -12.85 -3.62
N LEU A 43 13.34 -11.58 -3.31
CA LEU A 43 14.31 -10.49 -3.47
C LEU A 43 15.54 -10.67 -2.57
N LYS A 44 15.36 -11.06 -1.29
CA LYS A 44 16.47 -11.36 -0.37
C LYS A 44 17.33 -12.53 -0.85
N ILE A 45 16.71 -13.61 -1.34
CA ILE A 45 17.43 -14.75 -1.90
C ILE A 45 18.22 -14.33 -3.13
N LEU A 46 17.64 -13.48 -3.98
CA LEU A 46 18.30 -12.95 -5.17
C LEU A 46 19.51 -12.07 -4.81
N GLN A 47 19.36 -11.18 -3.83
CA GLN A 47 20.45 -10.37 -3.27
C GLN A 47 21.59 -11.27 -2.74
N ASN A 48 21.26 -12.25 -1.89
CA ASN A 48 22.27 -13.15 -1.33
C ASN A 48 22.96 -14.00 -2.40
N ARG A 49 22.25 -14.41 -3.46
CA ARG A 49 22.86 -15.13 -4.60
C ARG A 49 23.82 -14.25 -5.39
N LEU A 50 23.49 -12.97 -5.55
CA LEU A 50 24.33 -11.99 -6.23
C LEU A 50 25.63 -11.74 -5.46
N GLU A 51 25.56 -11.67 -4.13
CA GLU A 51 26.72 -11.49 -3.25
C GLU A 51 27.60 -12.75 -3.17
N THR A 52 26.98 -13.93 -3.07
CA THR A 52 27.72 -15.20 -2.83
C THR A 52 28.30 -15.82 -4.09
N LYS A 53 27.53 -15.87 -5.19
CA LYS A 53 27.95 -16.54 -6.45
C LYS A 53 28.56 -15.56 -7.46
N GLY A 54 28.46 -14.26 -7.20
CA GLY A 54 28.91 -13.22 -8.11
C GLY A 54 28.06 -13.16 -9.40
N THR A 55 28.56 -12.37 -10.33
CA THR A 55 27.86 -11.92 -11.55
C THR A 55 27.86 -12.94 -12.70
N ALA A 56 28.52 -14.09 -12.54
CA ALA A 56 28.74 -15.06 -13.61
C ALA A 56 27.51 -15.93 -13.96
N ASP A 57 26.48 -15.97 -13.09
CA ASP A 57 25.31 -16.82 -13.28
C ASP A 57 24.22 -16.12 -14.09
N LYS A 58 24.03 -16.56 -15.34
CA LYS A 58 23.06 -16.00 -16.29
C LYS A 58 21.61 -16.14 -15.80
N THR A 59 21.34 -17.06 -14.88
CA THR A 59 20.00 -17.27 -14.31
C THR A 59 19.58 -16.14 -13.38
N ILE A 60 20.54 -15.45 -12.74
CA ILE A 60 20.27 -14.32 -11.84
C ILE A 60 19.63 -13.18 -12.63
N TYR A 61 20.18 -12.86 -13.81
CA TYR A 61 19.64 -11.81 -14.67
C TYR A 61 18.22 -12.13 -15.15
N GLN A 62 17.96 -13.39 -15.56
CA GLN A 62 16.63 -13.80 -15.99
C GLN A 62 15.60 -13.68 -14.85
N ASN A 63 15.96 -14.15 -13.66
CA ASN A 63 15.09 -14.06 -12.48
C ASN A 63 14.83 -12.59 -12.10
N HIS A 64 15.86 -11.74 -12.14
CA HIS A 64 15.71 -10.33 -11.84
C HIS A 64 14.77 -9.62 -12.84
N LYS A 65 14.93 -9.90 -14.14
CA LYS A 65 14.04 -9.37 -15.16
C LYS A 65 12.59 -9.81 -14.93
N ILE A 66 12.36 -11.09 -14.61
CA ILE A 66 11.03 -11.62 -14.32
C ILE A 66 10.41 -10.89 -13.13
N VAL A 67 11.17 -10.67 -12.05
CA VAL A 67 10.66 -9.97 -10.86
C VAL A 67 10.31 -8.51 -11.16
N ILE A 68 11.16 -7.80 -11.92
CA ILE A 68 10.86 -6.42 -12.34
C ILE A 68 9.58 -6.38 -13.16
N GLN A 69 9.45 -7.24 -14.17
CA GLN A 69 8.27 -7.30 -15.02
C GLN A 69 7.02 -7.60 -14.19
N PHE A 70 7.11 -8.57 -13.28
CA PHE A 70 6.01 -8.93 -12.39
C PHE A 70 5.59 -7.78 -11.45
N LEU A 71 6.55 -6.99 -10.94
CA LEU A 71 6.26 -5.80 -10.15
C LEU A 71 5.63 -4.68 -10.99
N GLN A 72 6.04 -4.54 -12.25
CA GLN A 72 5.44 -3.56 -13.18
C GLN A 72 3.99 -3.94 -13.51
N ASP A 73 3.73 -5.20 -13.84
CA ASP A 73 2.39 -5.72 -14.12
C ASP A 73 1.48 -5.59 -12.88
N TYR A 74 2.01 -5.92 -11.70
CA TYR A 74 1.30 -5.73 -10.43
C TYR A 74 0.96 -4.26 -10.20
N ASN A 75 1.91 -3.35 -10.40
CA ASN A 75 1.65 -1.92 -10.24
C ASN A 75 0.61 -1.43 -11.25
N GLU A 76 0.63 -1.87 -12.51
CA GLU A 76 -0.36 -1.46 -13.50
C GLU A 76 -1.79 -1.88 -13.11
N ILE A 77 -1.96 -3.12 -12.65
CA ILE A 77 -3.28 -3.66 -12.24
C ILE A 77 -3.78 -3.00 -10.95
N PHE A 78 -2.93 -2.85 -9.94
CA PHE A 78 -3.36 -2.43 -8.60
C PHE A 78 -3.25 -0.92 -8.34
N SER A 79 -2.55 -0.16 -9.20
CA SER A 79 -2.34 1.27 -8.98
C SER A 79 -3.65 2.06 -8.85
N GLY A 80 -4.67 1.71 -9.65
CA GLY A 80 -5.98 2.35 -9.57
C GLY A 80 -6.71 2.05 -8.25
N GLN A 81 -6.62 0.80 -7.79
CA GLN A 81 -7.22 0.40 -6.52
C GLN A 81 -6.54 1.10 -5.33
N LEU A 82 -5.21 1.16 -5.32
CA LEU A 82 -4.44 1.82 -4.27
C LEU A 82 -4.70 3.33 -4.23
N LEU A 83 -4.95 3.97 -5.37
CA LEU A 83 -5.35 5.38 -5.43
C LEU A 83 -6.70 5.60 -4.72
N VAL A 84 -7.70 4.79 -5.05
CA VAL A 84 -9.02 4.87 -4.41
C VAL A 84 -8.88 4.64 -2.91
N GLU A 85 -8.04 3.70 -2.49
CA GLU A 85 -7.77 3.48 -1.08
C GLU A 85 -7.21 4.72 -0.38
N ILE A 86 -6.23 5.40 -0.97
CA ILE A 86 -5.68 6.64 -0.39
C ILE A 86 -6.77 7.70 -0.20
N MET A 87 -7.65 7.87 -1.19
CA MET A 87 -8.75 8.83 -1.10
C MET A 87 -9.70 8.46 0.03
N LEU A 88 -10.08 7.19 0.13
CA LEU A 88 -10.94 6.68 1.20
C LEU A 88 -10.28 6.77 2.59
N ALA A 89 -8.99 6.46 2.68
CA ALA A 89 -8.17 6.56 3.89
C ALA A 89 -8.07 7.99 4.42
N SER A 90 -8.20 9.00 3.56
CA SER A 90 -8.28 10.40 3.99
C SER A 90 -9.67 10.80 4.53
N LEU A 91 -10.74 10.18 3.99
CA LEU A 91 -12.11 10.60 4.25
C LEU A 91 -12.74 9.88 5.46
N TYR A 92 -12.65 8.55 5.53
CA TYR A 92 -13.33 7.76 6.57
C TYR A 92 -12.85 8.09 7.99
N PRO A 93 -11.53 8.19 8.28
CA PRO A 93 -11.06 8.50 9.62
C PRO A 93 -11.50 9.89 10.11
N CYS A 94 -11.73 10.84 9.20
CA CYS A 94 -12.24 12.17 9.57
C CYS A 94 -13.66 12.08 10.15
N GLY A 95 -14.53 11.27 9.53
CA GLY A 95 -15.90 11.07 10.02
C GLY A 95 -15.93 10.36 11.38
N PHE A 96 -15.26 9.21 11.47
CA PHE A 96 -15.22 8.43 12.72
C PHE A 96 -14.45 9.16 13.84
N GLY A 97 -13.37 9.86 13.48
CA GLY A 97 -12.59 10.67 14.42
C GLY A 97 -13.41 11.81 15.03
N TYR A 98 -14.25 12.47 14.23
CA TYR A 98 -15.16 13.50 14.75
C TYR A 98 -16.19 12.92 15.74
N THR A 99 -16.82 11.79 15.40
CA THR A 99 -17.78 11.14 16.30
C THR A 99 -17.14 10.72 17.63
N LEU A 100 -15.87 10.30 17.59
CA LEU A 100 -15.10 9.98 18.80
C LEU A 100 -14.86 11.23 19.66
N ILE A 101 -14.38 12.33 19.07
CA ILE A 101 -14.13 13.59 19.80
C ILE A 101 -15.42 14.10 20.46
N LYS A 102 -16.54 14.07 19.72
CA LYS A 102 -17.84 14.51 20.23
C LYS A 102 -18.37 13.65 21.38
N GLY A 103 -18.24 12.32 21.27
CA GLY A 103 -18.62 11.40 22.35
C GLY A 103 -17.82 11.68 23.63
N LEU A 104 -16.50 11.89 23.49
CA LEU A 104 -15.63 12.24 24.61
C LEU A 104 -16.02 13.57 25.27
N LYS A 105 -16.40 14.60 24.50
CA LYS A 105 -16.84 15.91 25.02
C LYS A 105 -18.14 15.81 25.82
N ASN A 106 -19.07 14.98 25.38
CA ASN A 106 -20.39 14.82 26.00
C ASN A 106 -20.41 13.84 27.19
N ASN A 107 -19.27 13.21 27.54
CA ASN A 107 -19.18 12.09 28.49
C ASN A 107 -20.07 10.88 28.13
N ASP A 108 -20.53 10.81 26.88
CA ASP A 108 -21.29 9.69 26.34
C ASP A 108 -20.30 8.78 25.59
N PRO A 109 -19.97 7.59 26.12
CA PRO A 109 -19.01 6.72 25.46
C PRO A 109 -19.53 6.34 24.06
N PRO A 110 -18.75 6.59 22.98
CA PRO A 110 -19.14 6.13 21.66
C PRO A 110 -19.33 4.61 21.68
N PRO A 111 -20.25 4.08 20.85
CA PRO A 111 -20.46 2.65 20.77
C PRO A 111 -19.16 1.95 20.35
N LEU A 112 -18.93 0.74 20.86
CA LEU A 112 -17.73 -0.07 20.56
C LEU A 112 -17.48 -0.21 19.05
N ASP A 113 -18.54 -0.24 18.25
CA ASP A 113 -18.49 -0.29 16.79
C ASP A 113 -17.72 0.89 16.17
N THR A 114 -17.82 2.09 16.75
CA THR A 114 -17.09 3.29 16.27
C THR A 114 -15.60 3.16 16.53
N TYR A 115 -15.22 2.63 17.69
CA TYR A 115 -13.82 2.35 18.02
C TYR A 115 -13.22 1.29 17.09
N LEU A 116 -13.94 0.19 16.88
CA LEU A 116 -13.52 -0.88 15.97
C LEU A 116 -13.39 -0.37 14.53
N ALA A 117 -14.34 0.43 14.05
CA ALA A 117 -14.31 1.03 12.73
C ALA A 117 -13.09 1.96 12.56
N LEU A 118 -12.78 2.78 13.57
CA LEU A 118 -11.61 3.68 13.53
C LEU A 118 -10.30 2.89 13.45
N ILE A 119 -10.14 1.84 14.26
CA ILE A 119 -8.96 0.97 14.23
C ILE A 119 -8.80 0.35 12.83
N LEU A 120 -9.87 -0.20 12.25
CA LEU A 120 -9.85 -0.80 10.92
C LEU A 120 -9.51 0.22 9.82
N CYS A 121 -10.07 1.42 9.90
CA CYS A 121 -9.82 2.50 8.93
C CYS A 121 -8.38 2.98 8.92
N PHE A 122 -7.65 2.87 10.04
CA PHE A 122 -6.22 3.17 10.06
C PHE A 122 -5.37 1.95 9.69
N PHE A 123 -5.70 0.76 10.21
CA PHE A 123 -4.88 -0.44 10.03
C PHE A 123 -4.84 -0.93 8.59
N GLY A 124 -5.98 -0.88 7.87
CA GLY A 124 -6.07 -1.28 6.45
C GLY A 124 -5.11 -0.48 5.56
N PRO A 125 -5.27 0.85 5.44
CA PRO A 125 -4.37 1.69 4.64
C PRO A 125 -2.92 1.64 5.14
N PHE A 126 -2.71 1.62 6.47
CA PHE A 126 -1.36 1.50 7.04
C PHE A 126 -0.61 0.28 6.54
N SER A 127 -1.30 -0.86 6.45
CA SER A 127 -0.69 -2.07 5.91
C SER A 127 -0.29 -1.94 4.44
N MET A 128 -1.10 -1.25 3.63
CA MET A 128 -0.77 -1.02 2.22
C MET A 128 0.44 -0.11 2.05
N TYR A 129 0.53 0.98 2.84
CA TYR A 129 1.71 1.86 2.84
C TYR A 129 2.97 1.10 3.29
N TYR A 130 2.86 0.23 4.28
CA TYR A 130 3.95 -0.61 4.74
C TYR A 130 4.40 -1.59 3.65
N CYS A 131 3.46 -2.26 2.98
CA CYS A 131 3.74 -3.16 1.87
C CYS A 131 4.46 -2.46 0.70
N GLY A 132 4.03 -1.25 0.33
CA GLY A 132 4.67 -0.45 -0.70
C GLY A 132 6.09 -0.01 -0.30
N GLN A 133 6.27 0.41 0.95
CA GLN A 133 7.58 0.77 1.49
C GLN A 133 8.56 -0.41 1.52
N GLU A 134 8.10 -1.59 1.96
CA GLU A 134 8.92 -2.80 1.99
C GLU A 134 9.38 -3.19 0.58
N ILE A 135 8.48 -3.21 -0.40
CA ILE A 135 8.84 -3.50 -1.80
C ILE A 135 9.88 -2.49 -2.31
N SER A 136 9.67 -1.19 -2.10
CA SER A 136 10.62 -0.15 -2.50
C SER A 136 12.00 -0.37 -1.86
N THR A 137 12.03 -0.66 -0.55
CA THR A 137 13.26 -0.85 0.21
C THR A 137 14.02 -2.10 -0.26
N GLN A 138 13.33 -3.21 -0.54
CA GLN A 138 13.98 -4.40 -1.07
C GLN A 138 14.53 -4.18 -2.48
N MET A 139 13.85 -3.39 -3.32
CA MET A 139 14.34 -3.04 -4.66
C MET A 139 15.56 -2.13 -4.61
N GLU A 140 15.61 -1.18 -3.68
CA GLU A 140 16.77 -0.31 -3.47
C GLU A 140 18.00 -1.11 -2.99
N ARG A 141 17.82 -2.00 -2.02
CA ARG A 141 18.90 -2.90 -1.56
C ARG A 141 19.43 -3.80 -2.68
N LEU A 142 18.53 -4.25 -3.55
CA LEU A 142 18.91 -5.05 -4.71
C LEU A 142 19.70 -4.24 -5.73
N HIS A 143 19.35 -2.96 -5.94
CA HIS A 143 20.14 -2.04 -6.75
C HIS A 143 21.54 -1.86 -6.17
N GLU A 144 21.64 -1.60 -4.86
CA GLU A 144 22.91 -1.40 -4.16
C GLU A 144 23.81 -2.65 -4.25
N SER A 145 23.27 -3.83 -3.96
CA SER A 145 24.00 -5.10 -4.07
C SER A 145 24.48 -5.37 -5.51
N SER A 146 23.67 -5.00 -6.51
CA SER A 146 24.06 -5.09 -7.92
C SER A 146 25.17 -4.11 -8.29
N TYR A 147 25.11 -2.90 -7.76
CA TYR A 147 26.11 -1.86 -7.99
C TYR A 147 27.46 -2.22 -7.37
N MET A 148 27.46 -2.78 -6.15
CA MET A 148 28.66 -3.19 -5.42
C MET A 148 29.30 -4.48 -5.97
N SER A 149 28.61 -5.19 -6.87
CA SER A 149 29.16 -6.36 -7.54
C SER A 149 30.31 -6.00 -8.50
N LYS A 150 31.22 -6.95 -8.79
CA LYS A 150 32.35 -6.74 -9.71
C LYS A 150 31.94 -6.79 -11.20
N TRP A 151 30.83 -6.15 -11.56
CA TRP A 151 30.25 -6.15 -12.91
C TRP A 151 31.22 -5.63 -13.99
N TYR A 152 32.19 -4.79 -13.61
CA TYR A 152 33.20 -4.23 -14.51
C TYR A 152 34.29 -5.23 -14.92
N GLU A 153 34.54 -6.27 -14.13
CA GLU A 153 35.49 -7.36 -14.44
C GLU A 153 34.86 -8.45 -15.34
N GLU A 154 33.53 -8.43 -15.50
CA GLU A 154 32.78 -9.46 -16.22
C GLU A 154 32.89 -9.40 -17.74
N LYS A 155 32.54 -10.52 -18.38
CA LYS A 155 32.48 -10.65 -19.85
C LYS A 155 31.52 -9.60 -20.45
N PRO A 156 31.79 -9.08 -21.68
CA PRO A 156 31.01 -7.99 -22.28
C PRO A 156 29.49 -8.23 -22.33
N LYS A 157 29.06 -9.48 -22.56
CA LYS A 157 27.63 -9.85 -22.59
C LYS A 157 26.98 -9.68 -21.21
N VAL A 158 27.59 -10.24 -20.17
CA VAL A 158 27.09 -10.19 -18.78
C VAL A 158 27.15 -8.77 -18.25
N ARG A 159 28.22 -8.03 -18.55
CA ARG A 159 28.37 -6.62 -18.21
C ARG A 159 27.23 -5.75 -18.74
N ARG A 160 26.83 -5.96 -20.00
CA ARG A 160 25.71 -5.23 -20.62
C ARG A 160 24.37 -5.55 -19.94
N ASP A 161 24.14 -6.80 -19.61
CA ASP A 161 22.92 -7.25 -18.95
C ASP A 161 22.80 -6.64 -17.53
N LEU A 162 23.88 -6.69 -16.75
CA LEU A 162 23.95 -6.07 -15.42
C LEU A 162 23.82 -4.54 -15.47
N TYR A 163 24.45 -3.90 -16.45
CA TYR A 163 24.31 -2.47 -16.65
C TYR A 163 22.86 -2.07 -16.95
N THR A 164 22.17 -2.85 -17.79
CA THR A 164 20.75 -2.62 -18.08
C THR A 164 19.89 -2.80 -16.83
N MET A 165 20.17 -3.83 -16.04
CA MET A 165 19.51 -4.09 -14.77
C MET A 165 19.71 -2.96 -13.76
N MET A 166 20.95 -2.46 -13.60
CA MET A 166 21.25 -1.30 -12.76
C MET A 166 20.54 -0.04 -13.26
N LEU A 167 20.49 0.21 -14.56
CA LEU A 167 19.76 1.35 -15.13
C LEU A 167 18.26 1.29 -14.83
N ILE A 168 17.64 0.12 -14.90
CA ILE A 168 16.21 -0.04 -14.59
C ILE A 168 15.95 0.18 -13.09
N THR A 169 16.83 -0.33 -12.24
CA THR A 169 16.69 -0.24 -10.77
C THR A 169 17.18 1.08 -10.18
N ILE A 170 17.89 1.91 -10.96
CA ILE A 170 18.35 3.26 -10.55
C ILE A 170 17.18 4.16 -10.15
N ARG A 171 16.02 3.94 -10.77
CA ARG A 171 14.74 4.44 -10.27
C ARG A 171 14.16 3.31 -9.43
N PRO A 172 14.04 3.48 -8.10
CA PRO A 172 13.45 2.44 -7.29
C PRO A 172 12.07 2.12 -7.87
N LEU A 173 11.81 0.84 -8.11
CA LEU A 173 10.50 0.34 -8.52
C LEU A 173 9.56 0.50 -7.32
N THR A 174 9.14 1.74 -7.10
CA THR A 174 8.12 2.12 -6.14
C THR A 174 6.76 1.81 -6.76
N LEU A 175 5.86 1.29 -5.94
CA LEU A 175 4.45 1.23 -6.32
C LEU A 175 3.98 2.68 -6.46
N ASN A 176 3.56 3.07 -7.66
CA ASN A 176 3.14 4.43 -7.98
C ASN A 176 1.93 4.42 -8.89
N TYR A 177 1.00 5.34 -8.65
CA TYR A 177 -0.05 5.64 -9.62
C TYR A 177 0.41 6.76 -10.56
N ARG A 178 0.67 6.40 -11.83
CA ARG A 178 0.94 7.33 -12.96
C ARG A 178 1.86 8.52 -12.62
N LEU A 179 2.90 8.29 -11.81
CA LEU A 179 3.83 9.32 -11.28
C LEU A 179 3.24 10.38 -10.33
N PHE A 180 1.94 10.40 -10.05
CA PHE A 180 1.34 11.42 -9.17
C PHE A 180 1.49 11.09 -7.69
N ILE A 181 1.34 9.82 -7.32
CA ILE A 181 1.35 9.39 -5.92
C ILE A 181 2.21 8.14 -5.78
N THR A 182 3.18 8.21 -4.87
CA THR A 182 4.02 7.10 -4.42
C THR A 182 3.39 6.45 -3.20
N PHE A 183 3.22 5.13 -3.22
CA PHE A 183 2.69 4.38 -2.09
C PHE A 183 3.84 4.08 -1.10
N ASP A 184 4.12 5.05 -0.24
CA ASP A 184 5.15 4.97 0.80
C ASP A 184 4.60 5.37 2.18
N LEU A 185 5.37 5.06 3.23
CA LEU A 185 4.99 5.47 4.60
C LEU A 185 4.93 6.99 4.75
N LYS A 186 5.68 7.73 3.92
CA LYS A 186 5.65 9.20 3.90
C LYS A 186 4.31 9.76 3.39
N CYS A 187 3.71 9.12 2.39
CA CYS A 187 2.36 9.43 1.95
C CYS A 187 1.37 9.18 3.10
N GLY A 188 1.49 8.04 3.78
CA GLY A 188 0.69 7.72 4.96
C GLY A 188 0.78 8.76 6.06
N THR A 189 1.98 9.23 6.42
CA THR A 189 2.14 10.29 7.44
C THR A 189 1.54 11.63 7.01
N THR A 190 1.66 11.98 5.72
CA THR A 190 1.04 13.19 5.16
C THR A 190 -0.48 13.14 5.27
N ILE A 191 -1.08 11.97 5.01
CA ILE A 191 -2.53 11.76 5.13
C ILE A 191 -2.97 11.86 6.60
N VAL A 192 -2.26 11.19 7.51
CA VAL A 192 -2.53 11.26 8.95
C VAL A 192 -2.44 12.69 9.48
N GLN A 193 -1.44 13.45 9.03
CA GLN A 193 -1.32 14.87 9.34
C GLN A 193 -2.53 15.67 8.82
N GLY A 194 -2.96 15.41 7.59
CA GLY A 194 -4.17 16.02 7.02
C GLY A 194 -5.43 15.74 7.83
N ILE A 195 -5.63 14.48 8.24
CA ILE A 195 -6.75 14.06 9.11
C ILE A 195 -6.70 14.83 10.44
N TYR A 196 -5.55 14.88 11.10
CA TYR A 196 -5.39 15.59 12.35
C TYR A 196 -5.71 17.09 12.23
N SER A 197 -5.16 17.75 11.20
CA SER A 197 -5.43 19.17 10.94
C SER A 197 -6.91 19.44 10.69
N TYR A 198 -7.58 18.59 9.93
CA TYR A 198 -9.01 18.71 9.66
C TYR A 198 -9.86 18.52 10.93
N LEU A 199 -9.57 17.48 11.72
CA LEU A 199 -10.27 17.23 12.98
C LEU A 199 -10.09 18.39 13.97
N MET A 200 -8.87 18.92 14.09
CA MET A 200 -8.58 20.06 14.97
C MET A 200 -9.31 21.33 14.51
N MET A 201 -9.37 21.58 13.20
CA MET A 201 -10.10 22.70 12.63
C MET A 201 -11.59 22.62 12.97
N ILE A 202 -12.23 21.46 12.78
CA ILE A 202 -13.66 21.27 13.14
C ILE A 202 -13.87 21.47 14.63
N ASN A 203 -13.01 20.89 15.46
CA ASN A 203 -13.13 21.01 16.90
C ASN A 203 -13.03 22.47 17.36
N ASN A 204 -12.14 23.26 16.76
CA ASN A 204 -12.01 24.69 17.07
C ASN A 204 -13.27 25.48 16.71
N PHE A 205 -13.90 25.19 15.56
CA PHE A 205 -15.17 25.82 15.20
C PHE A 205 -16.29 25.48 16.20
N GLU A 206 -16.38 24.24 16.66
CA GLU A 206 -17.38 23.82 17.64
C GLU A 206 -17.15 24.37 19.06
N THR A 207 -15.94 24.86 19.38
CA THR A 207 -15.66 25.55 20.65
C THR A 207 -15.79 27.06 20.59
N ALA A 208 -15.83 27.63 19.38
CA ALA A 208 -15.99 29.07 19.17
C ALA A 208 -17.46 29.51 19.21
N ASP A 209 -18.40 28.58 18.98
CA ASP A 209 -19.84 28.72 19.17
C ASP A 209 -20.27 28.34 20.61
#